data_AF-A0A3D3WGH9-F1
#
_entry.id   AF-A0A3D3WGH9-F1
#
_cell.length_a   1.000
_cell.length_b   1.000
_cell.length_c   1.000
_cell.angle_alpha   90.00
_cell.angle_beta   90.00
_cell.angle_gamma   90.00
#
_symmetry.space_group_name_H-M   'P 1'
#
loop_
_entity.id
_entity.type
_entity.pdbx_description
1 polymer ?
#
loop_
_entity_poly.entity_id
_entity_poly.type
_entity_poly.pdbx_seq_one_letter_code
_entity_poly.pdbx_strand_id
1 'polypeptide(L)'
;MAKQHDESMMNNLYWWGIPTLFRCPHEGADGADIALVGVPHSTGNGTTERDQHLGPRAIRNVSALQRRVHGEFRLDPWQLAHVVDVGDVPFPRANDNEDCIEQITAFYKDIDQAGARPVSIGGDHSITGGIIQALGKGQIAKGEEVCFLHLDAHTDVFTTVDHFLGAKKSAAHWGAYLVDQGLVDPKHSMQIGLRGHPRTLDWLQPSYDYGYNVVTMADYRRRAAADVISQIKDVLAGRPVYITFDLDCLDPSVAPAVSNIEPGVTGFSMDEAVALIRGVRGMNIIGGDVVCIMPTKDSPNQITAMSAAAIMFEMISMIAEISG
;
A
#
# COMPACT_ATOMS: atom_id res chain seq x y z
N MET A 1 10.76 -37.56 0.00
CA MET A 1 11.40 -36.40 -0.67
C MET A 1 10.64 -36.02 -1.94
N ALA A 2 10.53 -36.87 -2.97
CA ALA A 2 9.81 -36.53 -4.22
C ALA A 2 8.40 -35.95 -3.98
N LYS A 3 7.54 -36.62 -3.20
CA LYS A 3 6.19 -36.14 -2.87
C LYS A 3 6.15 -34.75 -2.20
N GLN A 4 7.12 -34.43 -1.33
CA GLN A 4 7.20 -33.12 -0.68
C GLN A 4 7.64 -32.03 -1.66
N HIS A 5 8.55 -32.36 -2.59
CA HIS A 5 8.92 -31.46 -3.68
C HIS A 5 7.79 -31.27 -4.68
N ASP A 6 7.00 -32.31 -4.96
CA ASP A 6 5.82 -32.24 -5.82
C ASP A 6 4.72 -31.37 -5.19
N GLU A 7 4.45 -31.54 -3.89
CA GLU A 7 3.51 -30.69 -3.14
C GLU A 7 3.99 -29.23 -3.11
N SER A 8 5.28 -28.99 -2.87
CA SER A 8 5.89 -27.65 -2.92
C SER A 8 5.76 -27.04 -4.31
N MET A 9 6.01 -27.80 -5.38
CA MET A 9 5.85 -27.34 -6.76
C MET A 9 4.39 -26.96 -7.03
N MET A 10 3.43 -27.83 -6.71
CA MET A 10 2.01 -27.58 -6.93
C MET A 10 1.50 -26.36 -6.15
N ASN A 11 2.03 -26.12 -4.94
CA ASN A 11 1.66 -24.96 -4.12
C ASN A 11 2.15 -23.61 -4.67
N ASN A 12 3.07 -23.62 -5.63
CA ASN A 12 3.60 -22.42 -6.30
C ASN A 12 2.96 -22.17 -7.68
N LEU A 13 2.10 -23.07 -8.17
CA LEU A 13 1.46 -22.91 -9.48
C LEU A 13 0.19 -22.07 -9.36
N TYR A 14 0.18 -20.91 -10.01
CA TYR A 14 -0.92 -19.94 -9.90
C TYR A 14 -2.27 -20.43 -10.46
N TRP A 15 -2.25 -21.35 -11.44
CA TRP A 15 -3.45 -21.91 -12.05
C TRP A 15 -4.07 -23.08 -11.25
N TRP A 16 -3.47 -23.49 -10.14
CA TRP A 16 -3.91 -24.61 -9.32
C TRP A 16 -4.54 -24.13 -8.00
N GLY A 17 -5.62 -24.80 -7.57
CA GLY A 17 -6.32 -24.57 -6.29
C GLY A 17 -7.05 -23.21 -6.18
N ILE A 18 -7.51 -22.86 -4.98
CA ILE A 18 -8.24 -21.61 -4.72
C ILE A 18 -7.25 -20.42 -4.70
N PRO A 19 -7.46 -19.35 -5.49
CA PRO A 19 -6.55 -18.22 -5.56
C PRO A 19 -6.75 -17.27 -4.36
N THR A 20 -6.04 -17.53 -3.26
CA THR A 20 -5.81 -16.58 -2.16
C THR A 20 -4.50 -15.82 -2.36
N LEU A 21 -4.34 -14.68 -1.68
CA LEU A 21 -3.13 -13.86 -1.72
C LEU A 21 -1.94 -14.71 -1.30
N PHE A 22 -0.97 -14.84 -2.21
CA PHE A 22 0.21 -15.70 -2.01
C PHE A 22 -0.18 -17.11 -1.54
N ARG A 23 -1.34 -17.63 -1.94
CA ARG A 23 -1.88 -18.95 -1.52
C ARG A 23 -1.83 -19.19 0.00
N CYS A 24 -1.95 -18.13 0.79
CA CYS A 24 -2.07 -18.24 2.24
C CYS A 24 -3.39 -18.92 2.61
N PRO A 25 -3.46 -19.57 3.78
CA PRO A 25 -4.74 -20.07 4.28
C PRO A 25 -5.77 -18.94 4.38
N HIS A 26 -7.02 -19.25 4.07
CA HIS A 26 -8.13 -18.31 4.22
C HIS A 26 -8.75 -18.45 5.62
N GLU A 27 -8.34 -17.58 6.52
CA GLU A 27 -8.66 -17.63 7.95
C GLU A 27 -8.90 -16.22 8.49
N GLY A 28 -9.44 -16.11 9.71
CA GLY A 28 -9.57 -14.81 10.41
C GLY A 28 -8.21 -14.30 10.91
N ALA A 29 -8.17 -13.06 11.38
CA ALA A 29 -6.95 -12.42 11.87
C ALA A 29 -6.50 -12.92 13.27
N ASP A 30 -7.37 -13.62 14.01
CA ASP A 30 -7.08 -14.09 15.36
C ASP A 30 -5.86 -15.03 15.40
N GLY A 31 -4.81 -14.60 16.10
CA GLY A 31 -3.55 -15.36 16.21
C GLY A 31 -2.67 -15.31 14.95
N ALA A 32 -2.98 -14.46 13.98
CA ALA A 32 -2.11 -14.16 12.86
C ALA A 32 -1.13 -13.02 13.21
N ASP A 33 0.10 -13.11 12.69
CA ASP A 33 1.06 -12.02 12.77
C ASP A 33 0.83 -11.00 11.65
N ILE A 34 0.40 -11.49 10.47
CA ILE A 34 0.15 -10.71 9.27
C ILE A 34 -1.19 -11.09 8.66
N ALA A 35 -2.06 -10.10 8.44
CA ALA A 35 -3.32 -10.25 7.74
C ALA A 35 -3.20 -9.69 6.31
N LEU A 36 -3.35 -10.54 5.30
CA LEU A 36 -3.42 -10.11 3.91
C LEU A 36 -4.86 -9.76 3.57
N VAL A 37 -5.09 -8.52 3.14
CA VAL A 37 -6.45 -7.98 2.96
C VAL A 37 -6.65 -7.49 1.53
N GLY A 38 -7.77 -7.83 0.92
CA GLY A 38 -8.24 -7.15 -0.29
C GLY A 38 -9.23 -6.02 0.05
N VAL A 39 -9.05 -4.85 -0.56
CA VAL A 39 -9.98 -3.71 -0.41
C VAL A 39 -10.53 -3.29 -1.78
N PRO A 40 -11.58 -3.97 -2.29
CA PRO A 40 -12.09 -3.79 -3.64
C PRO A 40 -12.94 -2.52 -3.79
N HIS A 41 -12.33 -1.33 -3.69
CA HIS A 41 -12.99 -0.02 -3.72
C HIS A 41 -12.58 0.83 -4.92
N SER A 42 -13.45 1.69 -5.46
CA SER A 42 -13.07 2.61 -6.57
C SER A 42 -13.85 3.91 -6.61
N THR A 43 -14.64 4.22 -5.58
CA THR A 43 -15.51 5.41 -5.62
C THR A 43 -14.89 6.64 -4.98
N GLY A 44 -13.69 6.51 -4.40
CA GLY A 44 -12.88 7.60 -3.87
C GLY A 44 -12.06 8.34 -4.93
N ASN A 45 -11.81 7.73 -6.10
CA ASN A 45 -11.20 8.38 -7.26
C ASN A 45 -12.20 8.44 -8.44
N GLY A 46 -12.51 9.66 -8.89
CA GLY A 46 -13.49 9.89 -9.95
C GLY A 46 -12.98 10.49 -11.25
N THR A 47 -11.68 10.73 -11.39
CA THR A 47 -11.14 11.47 -12.54
C THR A 47 -10.86 10.62 -13.78
N THR A 48 -10.88 9.30 -13.64
CA THR A 48 -10.56 8.35 -14.71
C THR A 48 -11.58 7.22 -14.79
N GLU A 49 -11.38 6.32 -15.75
CA GLU A 49 -12.00 4.99 -15.73
C GLU A 49 -11.82 4.32 -14.37
N ARG A 50 -12.84 3.60 -13.91
CA ARG A 50 -12.92 3.00 -12.57
C ARG A 50 -13.04 1.49 -12.65
N ASP A 51 -11.96 0.79 -12.34
CA ASP A 51 -11.94 -0.67 -12.22
C ASP A 51 -10.98 -1.17 -11.13
N GLN A 52 -10.45 -0.27 -10.28
CA GLN A 52 -9.46 -0.62 -9.27
C GLN A 52 -10.01 -1.60 -8.21
N HIS A 53 -11.32 -1.68 -8.04
CA HIS A 53 -12.02 -2.66 -7.20
C HIS A 53 -11.80 -4.10 -7.67
N LEU A 54 -11.37 -4.31 -8.93
CA LEU A 54 -10.95 -5.61 -9.44
C LEU A 54 -9.51 -5.96 -9.05
N GLY A 55 -8.74 -4.99 -8.53
CA GLY A 55 -7.33 -5.11 -8.16
C GLY A 55 -7.05 -6.31 -7.24
N PRO A 56 -7.71 -6.43 -6.08
CA PRO A 56 -7.48 -7.56 -5.17
C PRO A 56 -7.60 -8.93 -5.85
N ARG A 57 -8.56 -9.09 -6.76
CA ARG A 57 -8.74 -10.34 -7.52
C ARG A 57 -7.61 -10.57 -8.52
N ALA A 58 -7.16 -9.53 -9.22
CA ALA A 58 -6.05 -9.61 -10.15
C ALA A 58 -4.74 -10.02 -9.44
N ILE A 59 -4.46 -9.47 -8.25
CA ILE A 59 -3.25 -9.80 -7.51
C ILE A 59 -3.33 -11.21 -6.90
N ARG A 60 -4.49 -11.63 -6.38
CA ARG A 60 -4.70 -13.04 -5.96
C ARG A 60 -4.40 -14.02 -7.09
N ASN A 61 -4.79 -13.69 -8.32
CA ASN A 61 -4.56 -14.54 -9.50
C ASN A 61 -3.07 -14.76 -9.82
N VAL A 62 -2.19 -13.77 -9.57
CA VAL A 62 -0.77 -13.84 -9.97
C VAL A 62 0.19 -14.11 -8.80
N SER A 63 -0.19 -13.78 -7.57
CA SER A 63 0.71 -13.75 -6.40
C SER A 63 1.23 -15.12 -5.95
N ALA A 64 0.60 -16.23 -6.37
CA ALA A 64 1.03 -17.58 -6.01
C ALA A 64 2.50 -17.89 -6.35
N LEU A 65 3.04 -17.28 -7.41
CA LEU A 65 4.43 -17.49 -7.85
C LEU A 65 5.47 -16.80 -6.93
N GLN A 66 5.03 -15.88 -6.09
CA GLN A 66 5.86 -15.04 -5.21
C GLN A 66 5.97 -15.59 -3.78
N ARG A 67 5.51 -16.82 -3.49
CA ARG A 67 5.59 -17.49 -2.17
C ARG A 67 6.97 -18.03 -1.78
N ARG A 68 8.03 -17.39 -2.24
CA ARG A 68 9.39 -17.95 -2.04
C ARG A 68 10.05 -17.33 -0.83
N VAL A 69 11.33 -17.61 -0.71
CA VAL A 69 12.25 -16.97 0.22
C VAL A 69 12.71 -15.62 -0.35
N HIS A 70 12.99 -14.68 0.54
CA HIS A 70 13.57 -13.41 0.17
C HIS A 70 15.08 -13.57 0.02
N GLY A 71 15.59 -13.56 -1.22
CA GLY A 71 16.99 -13.92 -1.52
C GLY A 71 18.04 -13.01 -0.88
N GLU A 72 17.80 -11.69 -0.85
CA GLU A 72 18.76 -10.73 -0.29
C GLU A 72 18.77 -10.74 1.24
N PHE A 73 17.60 -10.74 1.87
CA PHE A 73 17.45 -10.84 3.33
C PHE A 73 17.77 -12.24 3.87
N ARG A 74 17.75 -13.26 3.00
CA ARG A 74 17.96 -14.68 3.33
C ARG A 74 16.98 -15.18 4.39
N LEU A 75 15.71 -14.85 4.22
CA LEU A 75 14.63 -15.26 5.13
C LEU A 75 13.47 -15.91 4.38
N ASP A 76 12.68 -16.71 5.11
CA ASP A 76 11.43 -17.30 4.66
C ASP A 76 10.29 -16.69 5.49
N PRO A 77 9.53 -15.71 4.96
CA PRO A 77 8.52 -15.01 5.76
C PRO A 77 7.38 -15.94 6.18
N TRP A 78 7.14 -17.00 5.42
CA TRP A 78 6.07 -17.97 5.67
C TRP A 78 6.40 -18.93 6.82
N GLN A 79 7.68 -19.02 7.22
CA GLN A 79 8.11 -19.76 8.40
C GLN A 79 8.31 -18.85 9.62
N LEU A 80 8.62 -17.57 9.39
CA LEU A 80 8.88 -16.60 10.46
C LEU A 80 7.59 -16.04 11.08
N ALA A 81 6.50 -15.99 10.31
CA ALA A 81 5.25 -15.39 10.73
C ALA A 81 4.06 -16.25 10.31
N HIS A 82 3.00 -16.25 11.12
CA HIS A 82 1.69 -16.76 10.74
C HIS A 82 0.98 -15.75 9.85
N VAL A 83 0.96 -16.03 8.53
CA VAL A 83 0.38 -15.15 7.50
C VAL A 83 -0.91 -15.77 6.95
N VAL A 84 -2.00 -15.00 6.97
CA VAL A 84 -3.34 -15.45 6.53
C VAL A 84 -3.94 -14.50 5.49
N ASP A 85 -4.74 -15.00 4.55
CA ASP A 85 -5.60 -14.16 3.69
C ASP A 85 -6.98 -14.04 4.34
N VAL A 86 -7.31 -12.85 4.85
CA VAL A 86 -8.59 -12.61 5.55
C VAL A 86 -9.75 -12.30 4.60
N GLY A 87 -9.52 -12.38 3.29
CA GLY A 87 -10.52 -12.09 2.27
C GLY A 87 -10.60 -10.60 1.94
N ASP A 88 -11.82 -10.15 1.61
CA ASP A 88 -12.07 -8.79 1.15
C ASP A 88 -12.95 -8.02 2.14
N VAL A 89 -12.73 -6.71 2.25
CA VAL A 89 -13.68 -5.82 2.93
C VAL A 89 -15.03 -5.85 2.21
N PRO A 90 -16.15 -6.11 2.92
CA PRO A 90 -17.48 -6.16 2.29
C PRO A 90 -18.06 -4.76 2.09
N PHE A 91 -18.56 -4.49 0.88
CA PHE A 91 -19.19 -3.21 0.52
C PHE A 91 -20.67 -3.37 0.12
N PRO A 92 -21.61 -3.44 1.09
CA PRO A 92 -23.04 -3.54 0.79
C PRO A 92 -23.58 -2.33 0.02
N ARG A 93 -22.94 -1.15 0.17
CA ARG A 93 -23.25 0.08 -0.56
C ARG A 93 -22.03 0.56 -1.34
N ALA A 94 -21.45 -0.30 -2.17
CA ALA A 94 -20.22 -0.06 -2.93
C ALA A 94 -20.14 1.25 -3.76
N ASN A 95 -21.27 1.88 -4.07
CA ASN A 95 -21.34 3.17 -4.77
C ASN A 95 -21.38 4.41 -3.85
N ASP A 96 -21.47 4.21 -2.53
CA ASP A 96 -21.40 5.25 -1.51
C ASP A 96 -20.00 5.22 -0.91
N ASN A 97 -19.18 6.23 -1.24
CA ASN A 97 -17.78 6.28 -0.83
C ASN A 97 -17.65 6.35 0.69
N GLU A 98 -18.46 7.19 1.33
CA GLU A 98 -18.43 7.43 2.77
C GLU A 98 -18.77 6.16 3.54
N ASP A 99 -19.82 5.45 3.10
CA ASP A 99 -20.18 4.14 3.66
C ASP A 99 -19.04 3.12 3.49
N CYS A 100 -18.40 3.08 2.32
CA CYS A 100 -17.26 2.18 2.08
C CYS A 100 -16.09 2.49 3.02
N ILE A 101 -15.76 3.76 3.25
CA ILE A 101 -14.70 4.14 4.19
C ILE A 101 -15.05 3.72 5.62
N GLU A 102 -16.32 3.80 6.02
CA GLU A 102 -16.79 3.30 7.31
C GLU A 102 -16.64 1.77 7.42
N GLN A 103 -16.98 1.00 6.37
CA GLN A 103 -16.79 -0.45 6.35
C GLN A 103 -15.31 -0.84 6.40
N ILE A 104 -14.44 -0.13 5.68
CA ILE A 104 -12.98 -0.32 5.77
C ILE A 104 -12.53 -0.07 7.21
N THR A 105 -12.94 1.05 7.81
CA THR A 105 -12.56 1.39 9.19
C THR A 105 -13.01 0.30 10.17
N ALA A 106 -14.23 -0.22 10.04
CA ALA A 106 -14.74 -1.27 10.91
C ALA A 106 -13.94 -2.57 10.75
N PHE A 107 -13.70 -3.02 9.52
CA PHE A 107 -12.96 -4.24 9.23
C PHE A 107 -11.53 -4.20 9.78
N TYR A 108 -10.84 -3.06 9.63
CA TYR A 108 -9.46 -2.91 10.12
C TYR A 108 -9.38 -2.71 11.63
N LYS A 109 -10.46 -2.29 12.31
CA LYS A 109 -10.51 -2.29 13.78
C LYS A 109 -10.49 -3.70 14.33
N ASP A 110 -11.14 -4.65 13.67
CA ASP A 110 -11.11 -6.05 14.09
C ASP A 110 -9.69 -6.65 13.89
N ILE A 111 -9.01 -6.29 12.80
CA ILE A 111 -7.60 -6.65 12.58
C ILE A 111 -6.69 -6.05 13.65
N ASP A 112 -6.85 -4.76 13.97
CA ASP A 112 -6.06 -4.08 15.00
C ASP A 112 -6.23 -4.73 16.37
N GLN A 113 -7.47 -5.09 16.74
CA GLN A 113 -7.78 -5.80 17.99
C GLN A 113 -7.13 -7.18 18.05
N ALA A 114 -7.10 -7.91 16.92
CA ALA A 114 -6.39 -9.19 16.82
C ALA A 114 -4.86 -9.03 16.92
N GLY A 115 -4.34 -7.82 16.74
CA GLY A 115 -2.91 -7.51 16.79
C GLY A 115 -2.14 -7.89 15.51
N ALA A 116 -2.84 -8.31 14.46
CA ALA A 116 -2.24 -8.70 13.18
C ALA A 116 -1.92 -7.47 12.33
N ARG A 117 -0.70 -7.39 11.79
CA ARG A 117 -0.30 -6.27 10.92
C ARG A 117 -0.89 -6.44 9.51
N PRO A 118 -1.69 -5.50 8.99
CA PRO A 118 -2.29 -5.67 7.67
C PRO A 118 -1.29 -5.40 6.55
N VAL A 119 -1.30 -6.25 5.51
CA VAL A 119 -0.73 -5.95 4.19
C VAL A 119 -1.84 -6.02 3.17
N SER A 120 -2.17 -4.88 2.62
CA SER A 120 -3.40 -4.69 1.86
C SER A 120 -3.12 -4.50 0.39
N ILE A 121 -3.97 -5.07 -0.45
CA ILE A 121 -4.09 -4.69 -1.85
C ILE A 121 -5.46 -4.07 -2.00
N GLY A 122 -5.53 -2.88 -2.55
CA GLY A 122 -6.83 -2.31 -2.80
C GLY A 122 -6.91 -1.50 -4.06
N GLY A 123 -8.10 -0.97 -4.22
CA GLY A 123 -8.45 -0.23 -5.40
C GLY A 123 -7.90 1.19 -5.36
N ASP A 124 -8.72 2.22 -5.35
CA ASP A 124 -8.16 3.58 -5.32
C ASP A 124 -7.50 3.93 -3.97
N HIS A 125 -6.69 4.99 -3.95
CA HIS A 125 -5.92 5.41 -2.77
C HIS A 125 -6.77 5.90 -1.58
N SER A 126 -8.10 6.05 -1.72
CA SER A 126 -8.94 6.46 -0.59
C SER A 126 -9.03 5.40 0.50
N ILE A 127 -8.71 4.14 0.18
CA ILE A 127 -8.77 3.04 1.15
C ILE A 127 -7.85 3.28 2.35
N THR A 128 -6.69 3.90 2.12
CA THR A 128 -5.68 4.20 3.14
C THR A 128 -6.29 5.08 4.22
N GLY A 129 -7.14 6.03 3.82
CA GLY A 129 -7.97 6.81 4.71
C GLY A 129 -8.78 5.99 5.72
N GLY A 130 -9.53 4.98 5.25
CA GLY A 130 -10.30 4.10 6.14
C GLY A 130 -9.43 3.17 6.98
N ILE A 131 -8.31 2.68 6.42
CA ILE A 131 -7.38 1.82 7.14
C ILE A 131 -6.77 2.57 8.33
N ILE A 132 -6.29 3.79 8.10
CA ILE A 132 -5.64 4.59 9.15
C ILE A 132 -6.65 5.16 10.15
N GLN A 133 -7.92 5.33 9.78
CA GLN A 133 -8.99 5.58 10.75
C GLN A 133 -9.17 4.45 11.77
N ALA A 134 -8.73 3.23 11.45
CA ALA A 134 -8.70 2.11 12.39
C ALA A 134 -7.38 2.00 13.15
N LEU A 135 -6.25 2.09 12.44
CA LEU A 135 -4.92 1.83 13.00
C LEU A 135 -4.32 3.04 13.74
N GLY A 136 -4.74 4.26 13.38
CA GLY A 136 -4.28 5.50 13.98
C GLY A 136 -4.60 5.53 15.47
N LYS A 137 -3.56 5.58 16.32
CA LYS A 137 -3.68 5.44 17.78
C LYS A 137 -4.33 4.10 18.21
N GLY A 138 -4.35 3.10 17.34
CA GLY A 138 -4.82 1.76 17.61
C GLY A 138 -3.85 0.93 18.47
N GLN A 139 -4.20 -0.33 18.67
CA GLN A 139 -3.42 -1.31 19.43
C GLN A 139 -2.05 -1.57 18.81
N ILE A 140 -1.98 -1.77 17.49
CA ILE A 140 -0.73 -2.06 16.78
C ILE A 140 0.19 -0.83 16.79
N ALA A 141 -0.40 0.37 16.71
CA ALA A 141 0.31 1.64 16.85
C ALA A 141 0.59 2.03 18.31
N LYS A 142 0.17 1.24 19.30
CA LYS A 142 0.36 1.49 20.75
C LYS A 142 -0.15 2.86 21.22
N GLY A 143 -1.23 3.35 20.63
CA GLY A 143 -1.79 4.67 20.94
C GLY A 143 -1.03 5.85 20.32
N GLU A 144 -0.01 5.61 19.51
CA GLU A 144 0.76 6.64 18.81
C GLU A 144 0.14 7.01 17.45
N GLU A 145 0.45 8.20 16.96
CA GLU A 145 0.11 8.65 15.61
C GLU A 145 0.94 7.89 14.57
N VAL A 146 0.32 7.51 13.47
CA VAL A 146 0.97 6.77 12.38
C VAL A 146 1.87 7.70 11.57
N CYS A 147 3.01 7.18 11.12
CA CYS A 147 3.95 7.86 10.24
C CYS A 147 3.99 7.16 8.88
N PHE A 148 3.88 7.91 7.79
CA PHE A 148 3.86 7.34 6.45
C PHE A 148 5.24 7.25 5.82
N LEU A 149 5.50 6.10 5.19
CA LEU A 149 6.34 6.03 4.00
C LEU A 149 5.40 5.97 2.79
N HIS A 150 5.13 7.13 2.17
CA HIS A 150 4.20 7.30 1.06
C HIS A 150 4.97 7.44 -0.26
N LEU A 151 4.85 6.43 -1.13
CA LEU A 151 5.45 6.44 -2.47
C LEU A 151 4.34 6.64 -3.50
N ASP A 152 4.39 7.77 -4.22
CA ASP A 152 3.29 8.23 -5.08
C ASP A 152 3.78 9.27 -6.10
N ALA A 153 3.07 9.41 -7.22
CA ALA A 153 3.23 10.57 -8.09
C ALA A 153 2.54 11.84 -7.54
N HIS A 154 1.55 11.68 -6.66
CA HIS A 154 0.63 12.69 -6.16
C HIS A 154 0.70 12.87 -4.65
N THR A 155 0.25 14.03 -4.18
CA THR A 155 0.31 14.37 -2.74
C THR A 155 -0.79 13.71 -1.92
N ASP A 156 -1.99 13.52 -2.47
CA ASP A 156 -3.19 13.10 -1.74
C ASP A 156 -3.55 13.93 -0.47
N VAL A 157 -3.04 15.18 -0.41
CA VAL A 157 -3.27 16.18 0.64
C VAL A 157 -4.02 17.38 0.05
N PHE A 158 -5.02 17.12 -0.80
CA PHE A 158 -5.82 18.17 -1.42
C PHE A 158 -6.80 18.78 -0.39
N THR A 159 -6.88 20.10 -0.34
CA THR A 159 -7.69 20.84 0.66
C THR A 159 -8.55 21.96 0.07
N THR A 160 -8.50 22.17 -1.25
CA THR A 160 -9.15 23.34 -1.87
C THR A 160 -10.63 23.14 -2.19
N VAL A 161 -11.14 21.91 -2.08
CA VAL A 161 -12.55 21.56 -2.26
C VAL A 161 -13.01 20.65 -1.13
N ASP A 162 -14.28 20.75 -0.74
CA ASP A 162 -14.83 19.92 0.35
C ASP A 162 -15.04 18.45 -0.05
N HIS A 163 -15.09 18.18 -1.36
CA HIS A 163 -15.26 16.84 -1.91
C HIS A 163 -14.66 16.72 -3.31
N PHE A 164 -14.21 15.53 -3.66
CA PHE A 164 -13.82 15.17 -5.01
C PHE A 164 -14.97 14.45 -5.72
N LEU A 165 -15.69 15.16 -6.59
CA LEU A 165 -16.80 14.60 -7.39
C LEU A 165 -17.86 13.83 -6.55
N GLY A 166 -18.12 14.31 -5.33
CA GLY A 166 -19.07 13.71 -4.37
C GLY A 166 -18.43 12.99 -3.19
N ALA A 167 -17.20 12.49 -3.34
CA ALA A 167 -16.47 11.81 -2.27
C ALA A 167 -15.74 12.83 -1.37
N LYS A 168 -16.08 12.89 -0.08
CA LYS A 168 -15.40 13.74 0.91
C LYS A 168 -14.12 13.06 1.41
N LYS A 169 -14.23 11.79 1.79
CA LYS A 169 -13.10 10.95 2.18
C LYS A 169 -12.51 10.28 0.93
N SER A 170 -12.00 11.10 0.02
CA SER A 170 -11.58 10.65 -1.32
C SER A 170 -10.10 10.30 -1.38
N ALA A 171 -9.65 9.73 -2.51
CA ALA A 171 -8.24 9.44 -2.75
C ALA A 171 -7.37 10.70 -2.68
N ALA A 172 -7.92 11.87 -3.04
CA ALA A 172 -7.16 13.13 -3.01
C ALA A 172 -7.07 13.80 -1.63
N HIS A 173 -7.84 13.36 -0.61
CA HIS A 173 -7.99 14.12 0.65
C HIS A 173 -7.47 13.40 1.89
N TRP A 174 -7.15 12.10 1.81
CA TRP A 174 -6.87 11.29 3.00
C TRP A 174 -5.61 11.72 3.75
N GLY A 175 -4.59 12.20 3.05
CA GLY A 175 -3.39 12.74 3.69
C GLY A 175 -3.68 13.99 4.53
N ALA A 176 -4.67 14.80 4.16
CA ALA A 176 -5.06 15.98 4.93
C ALA A 176 -5.91 15.62 6.16
N TYR A 177 -7.06 14.96 5.93
CA TYR A 177 -8.03 14.79 7.01
C TYR A 177 -7.55 13.85 8.12
N LEU A 178 -6.63 12.92 7.84
CA LEU A 178 -6.07 12.04 8.88
C LEU A 178 -5.18 12.81 9.86
N VAL A 179 -4.51 13.86 9.37
CA VAL A 179 -3.74 14.78 10.23
C VAL A 179 -4.69 15.63 11.06
N ASP A 180 -5.76 16.17 10.45
CA ASP A 180 -6.79 16.93 11.18
C ASP A 180 -7.46 16.09 12.30
N GLN A 181 -7.58 14.78 12.08
CA GLN A 181 -8.10 13.83 13.07
C GLN A 181 -7.08 13.44 14.14
N GLY A 182 -5.83 13.90 14.03
CA GLY A 182 -4.74 13.55 14.94
C GLY A 182 -4.42 12.06 14.90
N LEU A 183 -4.51 11.43 13.73
CA LEU A 183 -4.20 10.01 13.54
C LEU A 183 -2.82 9.81 12.91
N VAL A 184 -2.29 10.86 12.28
CA VAL A 184 -1.03 10.85 11.52
C VAL A 184 -0.13 11.97 12.02
N ASP A 185 1.16 11.67 12.17
CA ASP A 185 2.19 12.67 12.39
C ASP A 185 2.84 13.06 11.05
N PRO A 186 2.47 14.21 10.46
CA PRO A 186 2.98 14.61 9.15
C PRO A 186 4.47 14.94 9.19
N LYS A 187 4.99 15.44 10.34
CA LYS A 187 6.39 15.85 10.48
C LYS A 187 7.35 14.68 10.47
N HIS A 188 6.85 13.50 10.87
CA HIS A 188 7.56 12.23 10.77
C HIS A 188 7.04 11.37 9.62
N SER A 189 6.35 11.95 8.64
CA SER A 189 5.89 11.26 7.43
C SER A 189 6.63 11.78 6.19
N MET A 190 6.85 10.90 5.21
CA MET A 190 7.51 11.23 3.95
C MET A 190 6.63 10.92 2.74
N GLN A 191 6.59 11.86 1.77
CA GLN A 191 5.95 11.70 0.47
C GLN A 191 7.04 11.73 -0.61
N ILE A 192 7.20 10.65 -1.37
CA ILE A 192 8.36 10.43 -2.22
C ILE A 192 7.92 10.03 -3.63
N GLY A 193 8.41 10.75 -4.65
CA GLY A 193 8.10 10.46 -6.06
C GLY A 193 7.21 11.50 -6.73
N LEU A 194 6.83 12.56 -6.01
CA LEU A 194 5.89 13.56 -6.49
C LEU A 194 6.35 14.18 -7.81
N ARG A 195 5.50 14.13 -8.83
CA ARG A 195 5.82 14.59 -10.19
C ARG A 195 4.57 14.91 -10.99
N GLY A 196 4.75 15.17 -12.28
CA GLY A 196 3.66 15.48 -13.20
C GLY A 196 3.48 16.96 -13.44
N HIS A 197 2.52 17.28 -14.30
CA HIS A 197 2.13 18.66 -14.57
C HIS A 197 0.91 19.03 -13.74
N PRO A 198 1.08 19.77 -12.64
CA PRO A 198 -0.02 20.07 -11.72
C PRO A 198 -1.00 21.07 -12.34
N ARG A 199 -2.21 21.13 -11.79
CA ARG A 199 -3.22 22.13 -12.18
C ARG A 199 -2.86 23.54 -11.73
N THR A 200 -2.12 23.67 -10.62
CA THR A 200 -1.70 24.93 -10.02
C THR A 200 -0.24 24.87 -9.58
N LEU A 201 0.42 26.02 -9.50
CA LEU A 201 1.86 26.08 -9.12
C LEU A 201 2.10 25.75 -7.63
N ASP A 202 1.08 25.91 -6.80
CA ASP A 202 1.09 25.71 -5.35
C ASP A 202 0.60 24.31 -4.93
N TRP A 203 0.51 23.35 -5.85
CA TRP A 203 -0.01 22.00 -5.58
C TRP A 203 0.68 21.24 -4.44
N LEU A 204 1.94 21.56 -4.13
CA LEU A 204 2.69 20.98 -3.00
C LEU A 204 2.45 21.72 -1.67
N GLN A 205 1.92 22.94 -1.73
CA GLN A 205 1.79 23.82 -0.57
C GLN A 205 0.99 23.17 0.57
N PRO A 206 -0.15 22.49 0.33
CA PRO A 206 -0.88 21.81 1.40
C PRO A 206 -0.03 20.79 2.16
N SER A 207 0.76 19.96 1.45
CA SER A 207 1.67 19.00 2.11
C SER A 207 2.70 19.71 3.00
N TYR A 208 3.28 20.81 2.54
CA TYR A 208 4.21 21.61 3.35
C TYR A 208 3.53 22.28 4.54
N ASP A 209 2.30 22.76 4.38
CA ASP A 209 1.53 23.42 5.44
C ASP A 209 1.18 22.45 6.58
N TYR A 210 0.84 21.21 6.26
CA TYR A 210 0.70 20.15 7.26
C TYR A 210 2.04 19.71 7.86
N GLY A 211 3.15 19.93 7.16
CA GLY A 211 4.50 19.63 7.62
C GLY A 211 5.08 18.31 7.11
N TYR A 212 4.54 17.75 6.03
CA TYR A 212 5.08 16.55 5.39
C TYR A 212 6.49 16.78 4.84
N ASN A 213 7.32 15.73 4.89
CA ASN A 213 8.61 15.71 4.22
C ASN A 213 8.42 15.29 2.76
N VAL A 214 8.36 16.28 1.87
CA VAL A 214 8.16 16.04 0.44
C VAL A 214 9.49 15.85 -0.28
N VAL A 215 9.57 14.79 -1.09
CA VAL A 215 10.67 14.53 -2.03
C VAL A 215 10.08 14.35 -3.43
N THR A 216 10.20 15.40 -4.24
CA THR A 216 9.79 15.31 -5.65
C THR A 216 10.68 14.35 -6.43
N MET A 217 10.20 13.87 -7.57
CA MET A 217 11.02 13.03 -8.45
C MET A 217 12.28 13.76 -8.92
N ALA A 218 12.20 15.07 -9.16
CA ALA A 218 13.35 15.90 -9.51
C ALA A 218 14.39 15.97 -8.36
N ASP A 219 13.94 16.11 -7.11
CA ASP A 219 14.81 16.09 -5.94
C ASP A 219 15.45 14.72 -5.73
N TYR A 220 14.67 13.64 -5.87
CA TYR A 220 15.18 12.27 -5.81
C TYR A 220 16.29 12.04 -6.84
N ARG A 221 16.09 12.46 -8.10
CA ARG A 221 17.09 12.32 -9.17
C ARG A 221 18.37 13.11 -8.86
N ARG A 222 18.27 14.27 -8.20
CA ARG A 222 19.43 15.08 -7.79
C ARG A 222 20.18 14.49 -6.59
N ARG A 223 19.46 13.93 -5.62
CA ARG A 223 20.00 13.43 -4.34
C ARG A 223 20.46 11.97 -4.41
N ALA A 224 19.87 11.20 -5.33
CA ALA A 224 19.97 9.74 -5.46
C ALA A 224 19.41 8.97 -4.25
N ALA A 225 19.24 7.66 -4.44
CA ALA A 225 18.58 6.77 -3.49
C ALA A 225 19.19 6.80 -2.08
N ALA A 226 20.52 6.77 -1.98
CA ALA A 226 21.22 6.65 -0.69
C ALA A 226 20.91 7.82 0.26
N ASP A 227 20.84 9.04 -0.26
CA ASP A 227 20.55 10.24 0.54
C ASP A 227 19.08 10.25 1.00
N VAL A 228 18.15 9.91 0.10
CA VAL A 228 16.72 9.82 0.44
C VAL A 228 16.46 8.69 1.44
N ILE A 229 17.13 7.54 1.31
CA ILE A 229 17.07 6.44 2.29
C ILE A 229 17.62 6.86 3.66
N SER A 230 18.67 7.69 3.70
CA SER A 230 19.15 8.26 4.97
C SER A 230 18.06 9.11 5.62
N GLN A 231 17.40 9.98 4.84
CA GLN A 231 16.29 10.80 5.34
C GLN A 231 15.11 9.94 5.83
N ILE A 232 14.75 8.87 5.11
CA ILE A 232 13.73 7.90 5.54
C ILE A 232 14.05 7.39 6.95
N LYS A 233 15.30 6.99 7.19
CA LYS A 233 15.73 6.47 8.49
C LYS A 233 15.66 7.51 9.59
N ASP A 234 16.07 8.74 9.31
CA ASP A 234 16.07 9.82 10.30
C ASP A 234 14.64 10.26 10.65
N VAL A 235 13.76 10.40 9.65
CA VAL A 235 12.39 10.89 9.81
C VAL A 235 11.50 9.84 10.50
N LEU A 236 11.66 8.55 10.18
CA LEU A 236 10.78 7.48 10.68
C LEU A 236 11.33 6.75 11.93
N ALA A 237 12.50 7.14 12.43
CA ALA A 237 13.16 6.47 13.54
C ALA A 237 12.26 6.31 14.78
N GLY A 238 12.04 5.06 15.19
CA GLY A 238 11.30 4.71 16.41
C GLY A 238 9.80 4.98 16.36
N ARG A 239 9.22 5.21 15.18
CA ARG A 239 7.79 5.50 14.98
C ARG A 239 7.01 4.30 14.46
N PRO A 240 5.68 4.23 14.65
CA PRO A 240 4.83 3.29 13.93
C PRO A 240 4.74 3.67 12.45
N VAL A 241 5.38 2.90 11.60
CA VAL A 241 5.48 3.17 10.16
C VAL A 241 4.39 2.40 9.41
N TYR A 242 3.60 3.12 8.61
CA TYR A 242 2.71 2.54 7.62
C TYR A 242 3.25 2.81 6.21
N ILE A 243 3.43 1.75 5.42
CA ILE A 243 3.94 1.87 4.06
C ILE A 243 2.75 1.94 3.11
N THR A 244 2.58 3.06 2.41
CA THR A 244 1.50 3.21 1.44
C THR A 244 2.11 3.46 0.05
N PHE A 245 1.80 2.56 -0.87
CA PHE A 245 2.45 2.47 -2.16
C PHE A 245 1.44 2.62 -3.29
N ASP A 246 1.37 3.81 -3.88
CA ASP A 246 0.66 4.01 -5.14
C ASP A 246 1.50 3.45 -6.28
N LEU A 247 0.92 2.56 -7.07
CA LEU A 247 1.58 1.99 -8.24
C LEU A 247 1.94 3.07 -9.28
N ASP A 248 1.29 4.23 -9.28
CA ASP A 248 1.62 5.33 -10.17
C ASP A 248 2.92 6.06 -9.81
N CYS A 249 3.53 5.77 -8.65
CA CYS A 249 4.90 6.20 -8.34
C CYS A 249 5.93 5.58 -9.30
N LEU A 250 5.64 4.38 -9.80
CA LEU A 250 6.47 3.67 -10.76
C LEU A 250 6.38 4.33 -12.14
N ASP A 251 7.44 4.17 -12.92
CA ASP A 251 7.42 4.61 -14.30
C ASP A 251 6.32 3.88 -15.10
N PRO A 252 5.65 4.52 -16.07
CA PRO A 252 4.61 3.86 -16.86
C PRO A 252 5.12 2.66 -17.67
N SER A 253 6.43 2.54 -17.91
CA SER A 253 7.03 1.34 -18.50
C SER A 253 7.11 0.15 -17.53
N VAL A 254 6.98 0.38 -16.22
CA VAL A 254 7.02 -0.62 -15.14
C VAL A 254 5.62 -0.94 -14.60
N ALA A 255 4.76 0.08 -14.47
CA ALA A 255 3.38 -0.04 -14.04
C ALA A 255 2.43 0.68 -15.02
N PRO A 256 2.21 0.13 -16.23
CA PRO A 256 1.39 0.80 -17.26
C PRO A 256 -0.10 0.87 -16.93
N ALA A 257 -0.59 0.07 -15.97
CA ALA A 257 -2.01 -0.10 -15.70
C ALA A 257 -2.39 0.45 -14.33
N VAL A 258 -2.33 1.77 -14.20
CA VAL A 258 -2.75 2.51 -13.01
C VAL A 258 -3.74 3.60 -13.39
N SER A 259 -4.50 4.12 -12.42
CA SER A 259 -5.52 5.14 -12.70
C SER A 259 -4.95 6.45 -13.21
N ASN A 260 -3.95 7.01 -12.52
CA ASN A 260 -3.45 8.36 -12.78
C ASN A 260 -1.99 8.30 -13.24
N ILE A 261 -1.76 7.93 -14.49
CA ILE A 261 -0.40 7.89 -15.05
C ILE A 261 0.16 9.31 -15.18
N GLU A 262 1.37 9.53 -14.68
CA GLU A 262 2.15 10.75 -14.89
C GLU A 262 3.34 10.49 -15.85
N PRO A 263 3.15 10.64 -17.18
CA PRO A 263 4.15 10.25 -18.18
C PRO A 263 5.15 11.35 -18.54
N GLY A 264 4.93 12.59 -18.09
CA GLY A 264 5.78 13.75 -18.44
C GLY A 264 7.15 13.72 -17.75
N VAL A 265 7.29 12.93 -16.69
CA VAL A 265 8.52 12.74 -15.92
C VAL A 265 8.67 11.26 -15.61
N THR A 266 9.83 10.68 -15.92
CA THR A 266 10.13 9.27 -15.62
C THR A 266 9.93 8.97 -14.14
N GLY A 267 9.11 7.97 -13.83
CA GLY A 267 8.86 7.49 -12.47
C GLY A 267 9.99 6.64 -11.93
N PHE A 268 9.74 5.92 -10.83
CA PHE A 268 10.71 4.96 -10.29
C PHE A 268 10.83 3.72 -11.17
N SER A 269 12.06 3.20 -11.31
CA SER A 269 12.22 1.79 -11.64
C SER A 269 11.82 0.92 -10.46
N MET A 270 11.60 -0.38 -10.68
CA MET A 270 11.31 -1.32 -9.59
C MET A 270 12.45 -1.35 -8.56
N ASP A 271 13.71 -1.38 -8.99
CA ASP A 271 14.87 -1.41 -8.09
C ASP A 271 14.94 -0.15 -7.20
N GLU A 272 14.57 1.02 -7.74
CA GLU A 272 14.56 2.28 -7.00
C GLU A 272 13.45 2.30 -5.93
N ALA A 273 12.24 1.89 -6.31
CA ALA A 273 11.11 1.79 -5.41
C ALA A 273 11.38 0.78 -4.28
N VAL A 274 11.90 -0.41 -4.62
CA VAL A 274 12.28 -1.43 -3.63
C VAL A 274 13.38 -0.92 -2.70
N ALA A 275 14.40 -0.23 -3.22
CA ALA A 275 15.45 0.34 -2.37
C ALA A 275 14.91 1.34 -1.34
N LEU A 276 13.93 2.17 -1.73
CA LEU A 276 13.25 3.11 -0.84
C LEU A 276 12.42 2.40 0.23
N ILE A 277 11.60 1.42 -0.16
CA ILE A 277 10.80 0.59 0.76
C ILE A 277 11.69 -0.10 1.79
N ARG A 278 12.81 -0.69 1.35
CA ARG A 278 13.77 -1.35 2.23
C ARG A 278 14.48 -0.39 3.19
N GLY A 279 14.35 0.93 3.00
CA GLY A 279 14.82 1.95 3.92
C GLY A 279 14.24 1.81 5.33
N VAL A 280 13.04 1.22 5.47
CA VAL A 280 12.36 0.99 6.77
C VAL A 280 12.51 -0.43 7.31
N ARG A 281 13.35 -1.27 6.69
CA ARG A 281 13.62 -2.63 7.20
C ARG A 281 14.11 -2.58 8.65
N GLY A 282 13.50 -3.40 9.52
CA GLY A 282 13.81 -3.48 10.94
C GLY A 282 13.20 -2.36 11.80
N MET A 283 12.42 -1.45 11.21
CA MET A 283 11.62 -0.46 11.96
C MET A 283 10.30 -1.07 12.42
N ASN A 284 9.53 -0.33 13.23
CA ASN A 284 8.20 -0.72 13.66
C ASN A 284 7.17 -0.53 12.53
N ILE A 285 7.19 -1.43 11.54
CA ILE A 285 6.20 -1.45 10.46
C ILE A 285 4.89 -1.99 11.02
N ILE A 286 3.84 -1.18 11.01
CA ILE A 286 2.52 -1.54 11.56
C ILE A 286 1.57 -2.08 10.49
N GLY A 287 1.90 -1.91 9.23
CA GLY A 287 1.15 -2.42 8.08
C GLY A 287 1.54 -1.69 6.80
N GLY A 288 0.84 -2.01 5.71
CA GLY A 288 0.97 -1.26 4.47
C GLY A 288 -0.08 -1.61 3.43
N ASP A 289 -0.14 -0.82 2.37
CA ASP A 289 -1.01 -1.05 1.22
C ASP A 289 -0.30 -0.83 -0.12
N VAL A 290 -0.83 -1.50 -1.15
CA VAL A 290 -0.53 -1.26 -2.55
C VAL A 290 -1.84 -0.92 -3.25
N VAL A 291 -1.87 0.16 -4.03
CA VAL A 291 -3.13 0.74 -4.54
C VAL A 291 -3.04 1.15 -6.01
N CYS A 292 -4.19 1.53 -6.55
CA CYS A 292 -4.41 2.20 -7.84
C CYS A 292 -4.17 1.39 -9.11
N ILE A 293 -4.06 0.05 -9.01
CA ILE A 293 -4.03 -0.83 -10.19
C ILE A 293 -5.35 -0.76 -10.98
N MET A 294 -5.26 -0.80 -12.31
CA MET A 294 -6.38 -0.93 -13.24
C MET A 294 -6.31 -2.25 -14.02
N PRO A 295 -6.91 -3.35 -13.51
CA PRO A 295 -6.72 -4.67 -14.11
C PRO A 295 -7.16 -4.81 -15.56
N THR A 296 -8.18 -4.06 -16.01
CA THR A 296 -8.62 -4.12 -17.42
C THR A 296 -7.59 -3.53 -18.38
N LYS A 297 -6.75 -2.59 -17.92
CA LYS A 297 -5.63 -2.04 -18.70
C LYS A 297 -4.37 -2.90 -18.62
N ASP A 298 -4.23 -3.70 -17.57
CA ASP A 298 -3.07 -4.58 -17.38
C ASP A 298 -3.18 -5.88 -18.19
N SER A 299 -4.42 -6.26 -18.53
CA SER A 299 -4.72 -7.46 -19.30
C SER A 299 -4.26 -7.36 -20.77
N PRO A 300 -3.76 -8.45 -21.38
CA PRO A 300 -3.63 -9.80 -20.82
C PRO A 300 -2.31 -10.04 -20.05
N ASN A 301 -1.37 -9.11 -20.12
CA ASN A 301 0.02 -9.34 -19.71
C ASN A 301 0.24 -9.34 -18.19
N GLN A 302 -0.61 -8.65 -17.43
CA GLN A 302 -0.60 -8.62 -15.96
C GLN A 302 0.72 -8.09 -15.36
N ILE A 303 1.38 -7.17 -16.05
CA ILE A 303 2.70 -6.62 -15.66
C ILE A 303 2.58 -5.86 -14.34
N THR A 304 1.59 -4.98 -14.25
CA THR A 304 1.35 -4.13 -13.09
C THR A 304 0.91 -4.96 -11.88
N ALA A 305 0.10 -6.01 -12.09
CA ALA A 305 -0.29 -6.95 -11.04
C ALA A 305 0.91 -7.74 -10.51
N MET A 306 1.84 -8.16 -11.36
CA MET A 306 3.09 -8.80 -10.93
C MET A 306 3.99 -7.83 -10.16
N SER A 307 4.10 -6.59 -10.60
CA SER A 307 4.81 -5.51 -9.89
C SER A 307 4.21 -5.27 -8.49
N ALA A 308 2.88 -5.16 -8.39
CA ALA A 308 2.18 -5.02 -7.11
C ALA A 308 2.45 -6.19 -6.16
N ALA A 309 2.38 -7.43 -6.67
CA ALA A 309 2.68 -8.62 -5.87
C ALA A 309 4.13 -8.66 -5.38
N ALA A 310 5.09 -8.15 -6.16
CA ALA A 310 6.48 -8.03 -5.72
C ALA A 310 6.65 -7.01 -4.58
N ILE A 311 5.99 -5.85 -4.67
CA ILE A 311 6.00 -4.84 -3.60
C ILE A 311 5.35 -5.39 -2.32
N MET A 312 4.20 -6.05 -2.43
CA MET A 312 3.56 -6.70 -1.28
C MET A 312 4.49 -7.74 -0.64
N PHE A 313 5.24 -8.52 -1.42
CA PHE A 313 6.18 -9.50 -0.90
C PHE A 313 7.33 -8.85 -0.09
N GLU A 314 7.82 -7.68 -0.50
CA GLU A 314 8.79 -6.89 0.26
C GLU A 314 8.20 -6.46 1.62
N MET A 315 6.96 -5.93 1.63
CA MET A 315 6.27 -5.55 2.87
C MET A 315 6.08 -6.75 3.81
N ILE A 316 5.58 -7.88 3.30
CA ILE A 316 5.39 -9.12 4.06
C ILE A 316 6.72 -9.59 4.66
N SER A 317 7.80 -9.55 3.87
CA SER A 317 9.13 -10.00 4.31
C SER A 317 9.69 -9.16 5.45
N MET A 318 9.58 -7.84 5.36
CA MET A 318 10.05 -6.93 6.41
C MET A 318 9.20 -7.02 7.67
N ILE A 319 7.88 -7.18 7.52
CA ILE A 319 6.98 -7.34 8.68
C ILE A 319 7.22 -8.68 9.37
N ALA A 320 7.38 -9.78 8.61
CA ALA A 320 7.67 -11.10 9.18
C ALA A 320 8.98 -11.12 9.97
N GLU A 321 10.01 -10.38 9.52
CA GLU A 321 11.29 -10.26 10.22
C GLU A 321 11.18 -9.65 11.62
N ILE A 322 10.18 -8.78 11.86
CA ILE A 322 9.98 -8.09 13.15
C ILE A 322 8.83 -8.68 13.99
N SER A 323 8.12 -9.69 13.47
CA SER A 323 7.05 -10.39 14.18
C SER A 323 7.56 -11.57 15.05
N GLY A 324 8.80 -12.01 14.83
CA GLY A 324 9.45 -13.09 15.58
C GLY A 324 10.12 -12.67 16.89
#